data_AF-A0A724JE81-F1
#
_entry.id   AF-A0A724JE81-F1
#
_cell.length_a   1.000
_cell.length_b   1.000
_cell.length_c   1.000
_cell.angle_alpha   90.00
_cell.angle_beta   90.00
_cell.angle_gamma   90.00
#
_symmetry.space_group_name_H-M   'P 1'
#
loop_
_entity.id
_entity.type
_entity.pdbx_description
1 polymer ?
#
loop_
_entity_poly.entity_id
_entity_poly.type
_entity_poly.pdbx_seq_one_letter_code
_entity_poly.pdbx_strand_id
1 'polypeptide(L)'
;MKMNVTETVKQACGHWPRILPALGVKVIKNRHQSCPVCGGSDRFRFDDKEGRGTWFCNQCGAGDGLKLVEKVFGVTPSEAAGKVNAVTGNLPPVAPEVIAAAEAETDADRKAAAALAVRLMEKTRPATGNAYLTRKGFPAQECLTLTAMHKTGGVTFRAGDVVVPLYDDTGALVNLQFINADGLKRTLKGG
;
A
#
# COMPACT_ATOMS: atom_id res chain seq x y z
N MET A 1 34.85 -12.47 5.17
CA MET A 1 34.04 -13.27 6.09
C MET A 1 32.87 -13.84 5.30
N LYS A 2 32.69 -15.17 5.19
CA LYS A 2 31.54 -15.76 4.49
C LYS A 2 30.33 -15.60 5.40
N MET A 3 29.44 -14.66 5.09
CA MET A 3 28.17 -14.53 5.80
C MET A 3 27.30 -15.76 5.54
N ASN A 4 26.71 -16.29 6.60
CA ASN A 4 25.72 -17.35 6.49
C ASN A 4 24.33 -16.76 6.20
N VAL A 5 23.37 -17.64 5.90
CA VAL A 5 22.00 -17.27 5.55
C VAL A 5 21.34 -16.44 6.66
N THR A 6 21.46 -16.87 7.92
CA THR A 6 20.86 -16.20 9.08
C THR A 6 21.37 -14.78 9.26
N GLU A 7 22.67 -14.58 9.13
CA GLU A 7 23.30 -13.26 9.25
C GLU A 7 22.87 -12.32 8.12
N THR A 8 22.74 -12.87 6.91
CA THR A 8 22.24 -12.11 5.75
C THR A 8 20.80 -11.66 5.96
N VAL A 9 19.92 -12.53 6.44
CA VAL A 9 18.52 -12.17 6.75
C VAL A 9 18.46 -11.09 7.83
N LYS A 10 19.28 -11.21 8.87
CA LYS A 10 19.36 -10.22 9.95
C LYS A 10 19.82 -8.84 9.45
N GLN A 11 20.86 -8.80 8.61
CA GLN A 11 21.37 -7.56 8.05
C GLN A 11 20.42 -6.94 7.02
N ALA A 12 19.72 -7.76 6.24
CA ALA A 12 18.74 -7.30 5.25
C ALA A 12 17.44 -6.76 5.89
N CYS A 13 17.21 -7.05 7.16
CA CYS A 13 16.02 -6.58 7.89
C CYS A 13 15.93 -5.05 7.88
N GLY A 14 14.78 -4.54 7.46
CA GLY A 14 14.51 -3.11 7.25
C GLY A 14 14.99 -2.55 5.91
N HIS A 15 15.74 -3.32 5.11
CA HIS A 15 16.33 -2.86 3.85
C HIS A 15 15.72 -3.50 2.59
N TRP A 16 14.80 -4.45 2.72
CA TRP A 16 14.20 -5.15 1.58
C TRP A 16 13.58 -4.27 0.49
N PRO A 17 12.90 -3.14 0.80
CA PRO A 17 12.41 -2.21 -0.22
C PRO A 17 13.53 -1.63 -1.12
N ARG A 18 14.79 -1.63 -0.64
CA ARG A 18 15.97 -1.20 -1.41
C ARG A 18 16.70 -2.39 -2.05
N ILE A 19 16.83 -3.50 -1.34
CA ILE A 19 17.55 -4.70 -1.80
C ILE A 19 16.86 -5.30 -3.02
N LEU A 20 15.53 -5.48 -2.97
CA LEU A 20 14.79 -6.16 -4.03
C LEU A 20 14.89 -5.43 -5.38
N PRO A 21 14.65 -4.10 -5.48
CA PRO A 21 14.85 -3.38 -6.74
C PRO A 21 16.28 -3.42 -7.25
N ALA A 22 17.28 -3.37 -6.36
CA ALA A 22 18.69 -3.45 -6.74
C ALA A 22 19.08 -4.84 -7.28
N LEU A 23 18.36 -5.89 -6.89
CA LEU A 23 18.43 -7.22 -7.52
C LEU A 23 17.59 -7.34 -8.80
N GLY A 24 16.93 -6.26 -9.25
CA GLY A 24 16.03 -6.27 -10.41
C GLY A 24 14.60 -6.76 -10.09
N VAL A 25 14.28 -7.01 -8.82
CA VAL A 25 12.96 -7.43 -8.37
C VAL A 25 12.14 -6.18 -8.02
N LYS A 26 11.32 -5.72 -8.96
CA LYS A 26 10.46 -4.55 -8.78
C LYS A 26 9.34 -4.87 -7.80
N VAL A 27 9.33 -4.19 -6.65
CA VAL A 27 8.28 -4.27 -5.65
C VAL A 27 7.84 -2.89 -5.18
N ILE A 28 6.54 -2.74 -4.96
CA ILE A 28 5.93 -1.55 -4.39
C ILE A 28 5.26 -1.96 -3.07
N LYS A 29 5.66 -1.34 -1.96
CA LYS A 29 5.13 -1.67 -0.63
C LYS A 29 3.62 -1.39 -0.55
N ASN A 30 2.89 -2.31 0.07
CA ASN A 30 1.44 -2.22 0.34
C ASN A 30 0.56 -1.99 -0.90
N ARG A 31 0.98 -2.47 -2.08
CA ARG A 31 0.18 -2.42 -3.31
C ARG A 31 0.05 -3.77 -3.99
N HIS A 32 -1.12 -3.99 -4.60
CA HIS A 32 -1.34 -5.03 -5.58
C HIS A 32 -0.51 -4.75 -6.83
N GLN A 33 0.21 -5.76 -7.29
CA GLN A 33 1.08 -5.62 -8.45
C GLN A 33 1.37 -6.98 -9.07
N SER A 34 2.14 -6.94 -10.15
CA SER A 34 2.51 -8.15 -10.87
C SER A 34 3.45 -9.03 -10.05
N CYS A 35 3.25 -10.34 -10.10
CA CYS A 35 4.08 -11.26 -9.33
C CYS A 35 5.43 -11.47 -10.02
N PRO A 36 6.56 -11.20 -9.35
CA PRO A 36 7.88 -11.41 -9.94
C PRO A 36 8.23 -12.90 -10.13
N VAL A 37 7.48 -13.81 -9.51
CA VAL A 37 7.69 -15.26 -9.63
C VAL A 37 6.86 -15.87 -10.76
N CYS A 38 5.55 -15.57 -10.82
CA CYS A 38 4.64 -16.21 -11.79
C CYS A 38 4.10 -15.28 -12.89
N GLY A 39 4.44 -13.99 -12.87
CA GLY A 39 4.01 -13.04 -13.91
C GLY A 39 2.53 -12.64 -13.89
N GLY A 40 1.74 -13.07 -12.91
CA GLY A 40 0.34 -12.60 -12.74
C GLY A 40 0.28 -11.08 -12.57
N SER A 41 -0.87 -10.44 -12.84
CA SER A 41 -0.98 -8.97 -12.97
C SER A 41 -1.15 -8.19 -11.65
N ASP A 42 -1.86 -8.74 -10.67
CA ASP A 42 -2.36 -8.00 -9.48
C ASP A 42 -2.33 -8.80 -8.16
N ARG A 43 -1.90 -10.06 -8.23
CA ARG A 43 -2.01 -11.02 -7.12
C ARG A 43 -0.88 -10.95 -6.10
N PHE A 44 0.18 -10.20 -6.38
CA PHE A 44 1.33 -10.07 -5.50
C PHE A 44 1.22 -8.82 -4.63
N ARG A 45 1.54 -8.97 -3.35
CA ARG A 45 1.56 -7.90 -2.37
C ARG A 45 2.83 -8.03 -1.53
N PHE A 46 3.62 -6.96 -1.48
CA PHE A 46 4.80 -6.83 -0.63
C PHE A 46 4.41 -5.97 0.58
N ASP A 47 4.27 -6.58 1.75
CA ASP A 47 3.82 -5.90 2.97
C ASP A 47 4.99 -5.56 3.90
N ASP A 48 6.12 -6.26 3.80
CA ASP A 48 7.36 -5.94 4.51
C ASP A 48 7.14 -5.67 6.01
N LYS A 49 6.37 -6.58 6.63
CA LYS A 49 6.05 -6.56 8.06
C LYS A 49 7.31 -6.79 8.86
N GLU A 50 7.48 -6.01 9.92
CA GLU A 50 8.64 -6.06 10.81
C GLU A 50 9.97 -5.87 10.05
N GLY A 51 9.93 -5.25 8.87
CA GLY A 51 11.09 -5.09 7.99
C GLY A 51 11.66 -6.40 7.45
N ARG A 52 10.93 -7.53 7.49
CA ARG A 52 11.44 -8.84 7.04
C ARG A 52 11.32 -9.08 5.54
N GLY A 53 10.81 -8.11 4.78
CA GLY A 53 10.58 -8.27 3.35
C GLY A 53 9.45 -9.24 3.05
N THR A 54 8.48 -9.37 3.95
CA THR A 54 7.36 -10.28 3.77
C THR A 54 6.53 -9.93 2.54
N TRP A 55 6.00 -10.98 1.93
CA TRP A 55 5.18 -10.89 0.74
C TRP A 55 4.18 -12.04 0.68
N PHE A 56 3.15 -11.83 -0.14
CA PHE A 56 2.15 -12.83 -0.44
C PHE A 56 1.72 -12.76 -1.91
N CYS A 57 1.50 -13.93 -2.50
CA CYS A 57 0.90 -14.11 -3.81
C CYS A 57 -0.19 -15.17 -3.72
N ASN A 58 -1.38 -14.88 -4.26
CA ASN A 58 -2.53 -15.81 -4.24
C ASN A 58 -2.24 -17.19 -4.86
N GLN A 59 -1.20 -17.31 -5.71
CA GLN A 59 -0.81 -18.58 -6.32
C GLN A 59 0.53 -19.13 -5.83
N CYS A 60 1.50 -18.25 -5.57
CA CYS A 60 2.84 -18.70 -5.17
C CYS A 60 2.97 -18.89 -3.65
N GLY A 61 1.96 -18.50 -2.87
CA GLY A 61 1.99 -18.51 -1.40
C GLY A 61 2.65 -17.25 -0.82
N ALA A 62 3.14 -17.35 0.42
CA ALA A 62 3.82 -16.28 1.14
C ALA A 62 5.28 -16.64 1.43
N GLY A 63 6.07 -15.63 1.81
CA GLY A 63 7.45 -15.79 2.26
C GLY A 63 8.05 -14.49 2.77
N ASP A 64 9.30 -14.55 3.22
CA ASP A 64 10.12 -13.37 3.52
C ASP A 64 10.94 -12.93 2.30
N GLY A 65 11.75 -11.88 2.48
CA GLY A 65 12.53 -11.32 1.37
C GLY A 65 13.54 -12.30 0.78
N LEU A 66 14.15 -13.16 1.61
CA LEU A 66 15.10 -14.17 1.12
C LEU A 66 14.38 -15.24 0.31
N LYS A 67 13.23 -15.71 0.80
CA LYS A 67 12.40 -16.67 0.08
C LYS A 67 11.90 -16.12 -1.26
N LEU A 68 11.67 -14.81 -1.35
CA LEU A 68 11.35 -14.17 -2.63
C LEU A 68 12.51 -14.30 -3.61
N VAL A 69 13.74 -14.00 -3.17
CA VAL A 69 14.96 -14.11 -3.99
C VAL A 69 15.17 -15.55 -4.45
N GLU A 70 15.03 -16.54 -3.56
CA GLU A 70 15.09 -17.96 -3.94
C GLU A 70 14.12 -18.29 -5.07
N LYS A 71 12.86 -17.86 -4.95
CA LYS A 71 11.81 -18.17 -5.93
C LYS A 71 12.00 -17.44 -7.26
N VAL A 72 12.41 -16.18 -7.24
CA VAL A 72 12.58 -15.38 -8.46
C VAL A 72 13.78 -15.87 -9.28
N PHE A 73 14.87 -16.25 -8.61
CA PHE A 73 16.10 -16.69 -9.29
C PHE A 73 16.20 -18.20 -9.46
N GLY A 74 15.32 -18.99 -8.83
CA GLY A 74 15.38 -20.46 -8.87
C GLY A 74 16.63 -21.03 -8.20
N VAL A 75 17.06 -20.43 -7.09
CA VAL A 75 18.33 -20.75 -6.41
C VAL A 75 18.12 -21.25 -4.99
N THR A 76 19.15 -21.87 -4.41
CA THR A 76 19.15 -22.31 -3.02
C THR A 76 19.20 -21.12 -2.04
N PRO A 77 18.81 -21.31 -0.76
CA PRO A 77 18.89 -20.26 0.26
C PRO A 77 20.29 -19.64 0.40
N SER A 78 21.34 -20.45 0.31
CA SER A 78 22.74 -19.98 0.40
C SER A 78 23.14 -19.11 -0.78
N GLU A 79 22.71 -19.45 -1.99
CA GLU A 79 22.96 -18.65 -3.19
C GLU A 79 22.15 -17.36 -3.20
N ALA A 80 20.89 -17.42 -2.75
CA ALA A 80 20.06 -16.24 -2.53
C ALA A 80 20.71 -15.28 -1.53
N ALA A 81 21.23 -15.80 -0.41
CA ALA A 81 21.97 -15.02 0.56
C ALA A 81 23.23 -14.38 -0.05
N GLY A 82 23.97 -15.11 -0.90
CA GLY A 82 25.09 -14.57 -1.66
C GLY A 82 24.69 -13.39 -2.57
N LYS A 83 23.55 -13.49 -3.27
CA LYS A 83 23.00 -12.39 -4.09
C LYS A 83 22.61 -11.18 -3.25
N VAL A 84 21.90 -11.39 -2.13
CA VAL A 84 21.51 -10.32 -1.20
C VAL A 84 22.75 -9.62 -0.66
N ASN A 85 23.73 -10.40 -0.18
CA ASN A 85 24.98 -9.88 0.38
C ASN A 85 25.78 -9.03 -0.64
N ALA A 86 25.79 -9.43 -1.92
CA ALA A 86 26.45 -8.66 -2.97
C ALA A 86 25.84 -7.25 -3.17
N VAL A 87 24.58 -7.05 -2.78
CA VAL A 87 23.87 -5.78 -2.91
C VAL A 87 23.84 -5.00 -1.59
N THR A 88 23.73 -5.68 -0.45
CA THR A 88 23.75 -5.04 0.87
C THR A 88 25.14 -4.64 1.33
N GLY A 89 26.18 -5.38 0.92
CA GLY A 89 27.51 -5.25 1.52
C GLY A 89 27.44 -5.43 3.04
N ASN A 90 28.19 -4.61 3.79
CA ASN A 90 28.20 -4.56 5.26
C ASN A 90 27.24 -3.49 5.82
N LEU A 91 26.07 -3.25 5.20
CA LEU A 91 25.10 -2.32 5.76
C LEU A 91 24.68 -2.77 7.18
N PRO A 92 24.71 -1.86 8.18
CA PRO A 92 24.23 -2.22 9.50
C PRO A 92 22.73 -2.53 9.44
N PRO A 93 22.26 -3.52 10.22
CA PRO A 93 20.84 -3.81 10.32
C PRO A 93 20.09 -2.56 10.78
N VAL A 94 18.88 -2.35 10.25
CA VAL A 94 18.01 -1.28 10.77
C VAL A 94 17.61 -1.66 12.20
N ALA A 95 17.73 -0.71 13.11
CA ALA A 95 17.36 -0.93 14.50
C ALA A 95 15.86 -1.25 14.62
N PRO A 96 15.44 -2.26 15.42
CA PRO A 96 14.03 -2.65 15.56
C PRO A 96 13.11 -1.47 15.93
N GLU A 97 13.61 -0.51 16.70
CA GLU A 97 12.89 0.68 17.13
C GLU A 97 12.53 1.59 15.95
N VAL A 98 13.41 1.66 14.94
CA VAL A 98 13.19 2.45 13.72
C VAL A 98 12.10 1.80 12.86
N ILE A 99 12.12 0.47 12.74
CA ILE A 99 11.10 -0.29 12.01
C ILE A 99 9.73 -0.11 12.69
N ALA A 100 9.67 -0.29 14.01
CA ALA A 100 8.45 -0.13 14.78
C ALA A 100 7.91 1.30 14.71
N ALA A 101 8.77 2.31 14.75
CA ALA A 101 8.36 3.70 14.62
C ALA A 101 7.72 3.98 13.25
N ALA A 102 8.29 3.46 12.16
CA ALA A 102 7.73 3.62 10.81
C ALA A 102 6.36 2.92 10.64
N GLU A 103 6.19 1.74 11.24
CA GLU A 103 4.90 1.04 11.25
C GLU A 103 3.85 1.78 12.09
N ALA A 104 4.23 2.30 13.26
CA ALA A 104 3.38 3.11 14.12
C ALA A 104 2.95 4.42 13.45
N GLU A 105 3.85 5.08 12.71
CA GLU A 105 3.51 6.26 11.91
C GLU A 105 2.46 5.93 10.83
N THR A 106 2.59 4.77 10.17
CA THR A 106 1.61 4.29 9.18
C THR A 106 0.24 3.99 9.81
N ASP A 107 0.21 3.49 11.04
CA ASP A 107 -1.03 3.28 11.80
C ASP A 107 -1.69 4.60 12.22
N ALA A 108 -0.88 5.56 12.70
CA ALA A 108 -1.34 6.89 13.05
C ALA A 108 -1.95 7.62 11.83
N ASP A 109 -1.33 7.51 10.65
CA ASP A 109 -1.85 8.04 9.39
C ASP A 109 -3.22 7.43 9.04
N ARG A 110 -3.38 6.11 9.18
CA ARG A 110 -4.66 5.42 8.96
C ARG A 110 -5.75 5.91 9.90
N LYS A 111 -5.43 6.03 11.20
CA LYS A 111 -6.36 6.55 12.21
C LYS A 111 -6.75 8.01 11.95
N ALA A 112 -5.80 8.84 11.53
CA ALA A 112 -6.05 10.23 11.16
C ALA A 112 -6.96 10.33 9.93
N ALA A 113 -6.76 9.45 8.93
CA ALA A 113 -7.59 9.38 7.74
C ALA A 113 -9.03 8.96 8.06
N ALA A 114 -9.22 7.95 8.90
CA ALA A 114 -10.53 7.53 9.39
C ALA A 114 -11.24 8.67 10.16
N ALA A 115 -10.54 9.34 11.08
CA ALA A 115 -11.09 10.48 11.80
C ALA A 115 -11.47 11.65 10.87
N LEU A 116 -10.68 11.89 9.82
CA LEU A 116 -11.00 12.89 8.80
C LEU A 116 -12.22 12.47 7.95
N ALA A 117 -12.33 11.19 7.61
CA ALA A 117 -13.48 10.64 6.90
C ALA A 117 -14.78 10.90 7.68
N VAL A 118 -14.80 10.61 8.98
CA VAL A 118 -15.95 10.90 9.86
C VAL A 118 -16.32 12.39 9.82
N ARG A 119 -15.36 13.30 9.98
CA ARG A 119 -15.62 14.76 9.90
C ARG A 119 -16.13 15.21 8.54
N LEU A 120 -15.65 14.60 7.46
CA LEU A 120 -16.10 14.96 6.11
C LEU A 120 -17.50 14.44 5.82
N MET A 121 -17.93 13.34 6.41
CA MET A 121 -19.32 12.86 6.32
C MET A 121 -20.33 13.89 6.87
N GLU A 122 -19.95 14.71 7.84
CA GLU A 122 -20.81 15.81 8.32
C GLU A 122 -21.09 16.86 7.22
N LYS A 123 -20.23 16.92 6.20
CA LYS A 123 -20.30 17.82 5.03
C LYS A 123 -20.75 17.08 3.76
N THR A 124 -21.31 15.89 3.88
CA THR A 124 -21.92 15.18 2.75
C THR A 124 -23.43 15.15 2.89
N ARG A 125 -24.14 15.30 1.78
CA ARG A 125 -25.60 15.17 1.74
C ARG A 125 -26.00 14.31 0.54
N PRO A 126 -27.05 13.49 0.66
CA PRO A 126 -27.65 12.85 -0.51
C PRO A 126 -28.12 13.91 -1.51
N ALA A 127 -27.82 13.70 -2.78
CA ALA A 127 -28.26 14.55 -3.87
C ALA A 127 -28.43 13.73 -5.16
N THR A 128 -29.39 14.12 -5.99
CA THR A 128 -29.56 13.67 -7.37
C THR A 128 -28.96 14.70 -8.34
N GLY A 129 -28.84 14.35 -9.62
CA GLY A 129 -28.34 15.27 -10.65
C GLY A 129 -26.83 15.55 -10.58
N ASN A 130 -26.06 14.75 -9.82
CA ASN A 130 -24.61 14.93 -9.72
C ASN A 130 -23.94 14.91 -11.10
N ALA A 131 -23.00 15.84 -11.35
CA ALA A 131 -22.36 16.02 -12.65
C ALA A 131 -21.66 14.75 -13.19
N TYR A 132 -21.01 13.97 -12.32
CA TYR A 132 -20.36 12.72 -12.71
C TYR A 132 -21.39 11.65 -13.10
N LEU A 133 -22.41 11.42 -12.26
CA LEU A 133 -23.43 10.40 -12.51
C LEU A 133 -24.32 10.74 -13.71
N THR A 134 -24.69 12.01 -13.88
CA THR A 134 -25.39 12.51 -15.06
C THR A 134 -24.60 12.20 -16.33
N ARG A 135 -23.28 12.46 -16.35
CA ARG A 135 -22.40 12.14 -17.49
C ARG A 135 -22.31 10.63 -17.76
N LYS A 136 -22.48 9.81 -16.72
CA LYS A 136 -22.54 8.34 -16.84
C LYS A 136 -23.92 7.81 -17.24
N GLY A 137 -24.93 8.67 -17.42
CA GLY A 137 -26.28 8.28 -17.81
C GLY A 137 -27.23 8.03 -16.64
N PHE A 138 -26.86 8.45 -15.42
CA PHE A 138 -27.63 8.23 -14.20
C PHE A 138 -28.04 9.55 -13.49
N PRO A 139 -28.77 10.47 -14.14
CA PRO A 139 -29.10 11.77 -13.56
C PRO A 139 -30.05 11.68 -12.36
N ALA A 140 -30.93 10.67 -12.32
CA ALA A 140 -31.87 10.47 -11.22
C ALA A 140 -31.28 9.68 -10.05
N GLN A 141 -30.05 9.14 -10.19
CA GLN A 141 -29.43 8.34 -9.15
C GLN A 141 -29.00 9.25 -7.99
N GLU A 142 -29.51 8.96 -6.80
CA GLU A 142 -29.07 9.60 -5.58
C GLU A 142 -27.65 9.12 -5.22
N CYS A 143 -26.81 10.05 -4.79
CA CYS A 143 -25.49 9.77 -4.26
C CYS A 143 -25.11 10.75 -3.15
N LEU A 144 -24.18 10.35 -2.29
CA LEU A 144 -23.60 11.29 -1.33
C LEU A 144 -22.72 12.28 -2.10
N THR A 145 -22.98 13.56 -1.89
CA THR A 145 -22.26 14.65 -2.55
C THR A 145 -21.65 15.56 -1.50
N LEU A 146 -20.39 15.94 -1.70
CA LEU A 146 -19.69 16.87 -0.83
C LEU A 146 -20.28 18.28 -0.99
N THR A 147 -20.66 18.92 0.12
CA THR A 147 -21.32 20.24 0.08
C THR A 147 -20.35 21.41 0.17
N ALA A 148 -19.12 21.17 0.65
CA ALA A 148 -18.11 22.20 0.83
C ALA A 148 -16.73 21.70 0.40
N MET A 149 -15.95 22.58 -0.22
CA MET A 149 -14.57 22.28 -0.62
C MET A 149 -13.72 21.84 0.59
N HIS A 150 -12.88 20.83 0.38
CA HIS A 150 -11.88 20.40 1.33
C HIS A 150 -10.51 20.25 0.65
N LYS A 151 -9.45 20.70 1.33
CA LYS A 151 -8.07 20.58 0.84
C LYS A 151 -7.22 19.86 1.88
N THR A 152 -6.53 18.81 1.47
CA THR A 152 -5.59 18.07 2.31
C THR A 152 -4.52 17.40 1.45
N GLY A 153 -3.28 17.33 1.94
CA GLY A 153 -2.18 16.64 1.25
C GLY A 153 -1.92 17.13 -0.19
N GLY A 154 -2.16 18.41 -0.47
CA GLY A 154 -2.04 18.99 -1.83
C GLY A 154 -3.19 18.64 -2.78
N VAL A 155 -4.17 17.84 -2.36
CA VAL A 155 -5.36 17.48 -3.12
C VAL A 155 -6.52 18.39 -2.72
N THR A 156 -7.30 18.84 -3.71
CA THR A 156 -8.55 19.58 -3.51
C THR A 156 -9.73 18.72 -3.92
N PHE A 157 -10.65 18.52 -2.99
CA PHE A 157 -11.98 17.92 -3.18
C PHE A 157 -12.99 19.06 -3.23
N ARG A 158 -13.85 19.08 -4.24
CA ARG A 158 -14.74 20.20 -4.54
C ARG A 158 -16.16 19.90 -4.07
N ALA A 159 -16.91 20.96 -3.77
CA ALA A 159 -18.35 20.83 -3.64
C ALA A 159 -18.91 20.28 -4.96
N GLY A 160 -19.81 19.29 -4.87
CA GLY A 160 -20.33 18.56 -6.03
C GLY A 160 -19.59 17.25 -6.35
N ASP A 161 -18.44 16.95 -5.74
CA ASP A 161 -17.79 15.65 -5.90
C ASP A 161 -18.63 14.54 -5.24
N VAL A 162 -18.73 13.39 -5.91
CA VAL A 162 -19.37 12.19 -5.32
C VAL A 162 -18.49 11.67 -4.20
N VAL A 163 -19.09 11.30 -3.07
CA VAL A 163 -18.43 10.68 -1.92
C VAL A 163 -18.88 9.24 -1.79
N VAL A 164 -17.90 8.33 -1.70
CA VAL A 164 -18.11 6.90 -1.49
C VAL A 164 -17.42 6.51 -0.19
N PRO A 165 -18.18 6.19 0.88
CA PRO A 165 -17.62 5.71 2.13
C PRO A 165 -16.93 4.35 1.95
N LEU A 166 -15.74 4.21 2.56
CA LEU A 166 -14.94 2.98 2.55
C LEU A 166 -14.97 2.36 3.95
N TYR A 167 -15.46 1.13 4.04
CA TYR A 167 -15.55 0.37 5.28
C TYR A 167 -14.61 -0.82 5.28
N ASP A 168 -14.11 -1.20 6.46
CA ASP A 168 -13.41 -2.47 6.64
C ASP A 168 -14.38 -3.66 6.80
N ASP A 169 -13.84 -4.85 7.05
CA ASP A 169 -14.61 -6.08 7.26
C ASP A 169 -15.42 -6.08 8.57
N THR A 170 -15.13 -5.17 9.50
CA THR A 170 -15.90 -4.95 10.72
C THR A 170 -17.05 -3.97 10.53
N GLY A 171 -17.11 -3.28 9.38
CA GLY A 171 -18.08 -2.22 9.10
C GLY A 171 -17.68 -0.84 9.62
N ALA A 172 -16.44 -0.66 10.10
CA ALA A 172 -15.95 0.64 10.54
C ALA A 172 -15.58 1.52 9.35
N LEU A 173 -15.93 2.81 9.40
CA LEU A 173 -15.54 3.77 8.36
C LEU A 173 -14.04 4.04 8.44
N VAL A 174 -13.29 3.61 7.42
CA VAL A 174 -11.82 3.75 7.39
C VAL A 174 -11.34 4.84 6.46
N ASN A 175 -12.11 5.20 5.43
CA ASN A 175 -11.76 6.29 4.51
C ASN A 175 -12.97 6.79 3.69
N LEU A 176 -12.73 7.76 2.80
CA LEU A 176 -13.66 8.20 1.77
C LEU A 176 -12.96 8.19 0.41
N GLN A 177 -13.62 7.65 -0.61
CA GLN A 177 -13.26 7.87 -2.01
C GLN A 177 -14.12 9.01 -2.58
N PHE A 178 -13.48 9.94 -3.28
CA PHE A 178 -14.10 11.05 -3.97
C PHE A 178 -13.99 10.84 -5.49
N ILE A 179 -15.06 11.14 -6.21
CA ILE A 179 -15.11 11.09 -7.67
C ILE A 179 -15.54 12.46 -8.17
N ASN A 180 -14.65 13.13 -8.90
CA ASN A 180 -14.96 14.44 -9.48
C ASN A 180 -15.82 14.32 -10.74
N ALA A 181 -16.27 15.46 -11.27
CA ALA A 181 -17.11 15.52 -12.47
C ALA A 181 -16.50 14.78 -13.69
N ASP A 182 -15.17 14.75 -13.82
CA ASP A 182 -14.45 14.10 -14.92
C ASP A 182 -14.19 12.60 -14.67
N GLY A 183 -14.63 12.07 -13.53
CA GLY A 183 -14.47 10.66 -13.16
C GLY A 183 -13.12 10.32 -12.54
N LEU A 184 -12.30 11.31 -12.18
CA LEU A 184 -11.07 11.08 -11.45
C LEU A 184 -11.36 10.69 -10.01
N LYS A 185 -10.87 9.50 -9.62
CA LYS A 185 -11.06 8.93 -8.28
C LYS A 185 -9.86 9.21 -7.40
N ARG A 186 -10.11 9.63 -6.16
CA ARG A 186 -9.07 9.91 -5.15
C ARG A 186 -9.55 9.51 -3.76
N THR A 187 -8.66 9.10 -2.88
CA THR A 187 -8.95 8.83 -1.46
C THR A 187 -8.25 9.84 -0.57
N LEU A 188 -8.62 9.88 0.71
CA LEU A 188 -7.86 10.64 1.70
C LEU A 188 -6.48 9.98 1.90
N LYS A 189 -5.44 10.79 2.09
CA LYS A 189 -4.11 10.28 2.46
C LYS A 189 -4.22 9.44 3.74
N GLY A 190 -3.54 8.32 3.79
CA GLY A 190 -3.59 7.37 4.90
C GLY A 190 -4.69 6.31 4.77
N GLY A 191 -5.46 6.32 3.67
CA GLY A 191 -6.41 5.26 3.30
C GLY A 191 -5.84 4.17 2.43
#